data_AF-A0A7V0ZJL4-F1
#
_entry.id   AF-A0A7V0ZJL4-F1
#
_cell.length_a   1.000
_cell.length_b   1.000
_cell.length_c   1.000
_cell.angle_alpha   90.00
_cell.angle_beta   90.00
_cell.angle_gamma   90.00
#
_symmetry.space_group_name_H-M   'P 1'
#
loop_
_entity.id
_entity.type
_entity.pdbx_description
1 polymer ?
#
loop_
_entity_poly.entity_id
_entity_poly.type
_entity_poly.pdbx_seq_one_letter_code
_entity_poly.pdbx_strand_id
1 'polypeptide(L)'
;QQSFREVEDALVSVRTYYSESEAQTRRALAARNAARLSRARYDGGVVDYLEVLDSERTLFSAELAQSETLQYYYNAIVRLYAALGGGWSVK
;
A
#
# COMPACT_ATOMS: atom_id res chain seq x y z
N GLN A 1 25.78 16.05 -14.70
CA GLN A 1 24.51 15.54 -15.26
C GLN A 1 23.98 14.28 -14.57
N GLN A 2 24.69 13.67 -13.60
CA GLN A 2 24.21 12.48 -12.90
C GLN A 2 23.20 12.80 -11.78
N SER A 3 23.44 13.86 -10.99
CA SER A 3 22.54 14.31 -9.92
C SER A 3 21.13 14.69 -10.39
N PHE A 4 21.00 15.33 -11.57
CA PHE A 4 19.68 15.67 -12.13
C PHE A 4 18.87 14.42 -12.48
N ARG A 5 19.51 13.36 -12.98
CA ARG A 5 18.85 12.09 -13.28
C ARG A 5 18.41 11.37 -12.01
N GLU A 6 19.25 11.37 -10.97
CA GLU A 6 18.90 10.77 -9.67
C GLU A 6 17.68 11.44 -9.02
N VAL A 7 17.54 12.76 -9.15
CA VAL A 7 16.34 13.49 -8.68
C VAL A 7 15.10 13.14 -9.51
N GLU A 8 15.24 13.07 -10.83
CA GLU A 8 14.14 12.69 -11.73
C GLU A 8 13.63 11.27 -11.43
N ASP A 9 14.54 10.31 -11.29
CA ASP A 9 14.23 8.93 -10.94
C ASP A 9 13.53 8.83 -9.57
N ALA A 10 13.97 9.62 -8.59
CA ALA A 10 13.35 9.68 -7.27
C ALA A 10 11.94 10.29 -7.31
N LEU A 11 11.71 11.34 -8.10
CA LEU A 11 10.39 11.94 -8.29
C LEU A 11 9.42 10.96 -8.96
N VAL A 12 9.88 10.24 -9.99
CA VAL A 12 9.09 9.20 -10.65
C VAL A 12 8.74 8.09 -9.65
N SER A 13 9.71 7.65 -8.84
CA SER A 13 9.49 6.62 -7.82
C SER A 13 8.43 7.04 -6.79
N VAL A 14 8.50 8.28 -6.28
CA VAL A 14 7.49 8.81 -5.34
C VAL A 14 6.09 8.77 -5.94
N ARG A 15 5.94 9.25 -7.18
CA ARG A 15 4.63 9.25 -7.87
C ARG A 15 4.09 7.84 -8.09
N THR A 16 4.95 6.91 -8.51
CA THR A 16 4.56 5.52 -8.76
C THR A 16 4.09 4.83 -7.48
N TYR A 17 4.88 4.90 -6.41
CA TYR A 17 4.52 4.24 -5.15
C TYR A 17 3.32 4.90 -4.45
N TYR A 18 3.10 6.20 -4.65
CA TYR A 18 1.87 6.85 -4.20
C TYR A 18 0.64 6.24 -4.88
N SER A 19 0.65 6.17 -6.22
CA SER A 19 -0.46 5.58 -6.98
C SER A 19 -0.68 4.11 -6.62
N GLU A 20 0.40 3.36 -6.36
CA GLU A 20 0.31 1.96 -5.94
C GLU A 20 -0.30 1.83 -4.54
N SER A 21 0.13 2.67 -3.59
CA SER A 21 -0.41 2.70 -2.23
C SER A 21 -1.91 3.03 -2.20
N GLU A 22 -2.36 3.95 -3.06
CA GLU A 22 -3.79 4.25 -3.23
C GLU A 22 -4.56 3.05 -3.79
N ALA A 23 -3.98 2.33 -4.75
CA ALA A 23 -4.60 1.13 -5.31
C ALA A 23 -4.73 0.00 -4.27
N GLN A 24 -3.68 -0.25 -3.48
CA GLN A 24 -3.75 -1.24 -2.40
C GLN A 24 -4.70 -0.81 -1.27
N THR A 25 -4.81 0.50 -1.00
CA THR A 25 -5.81 1.02 -0.05
C THR A 25 -7.23 0.72 -0.51
N ARG A 26 -7.55 0.94 -1.80
CA ARG A 26 -8.86 0.56 -2.36
C ARG A 26 -9.09 -0.96 -2.31
N ARG A 27 -8.05 -1.76 -2.57
CA ARG A 27 -8.11 -3.22 -2.48
C ARG A 27 -8.40 -3.70 -1.05
N ALA A 28 -7.72 -3.16 -0.05
CA ALA A 28 -7.95 -3.48 1.36
C ALA A 28 -9.38 -3.12 1.78
N LEU A 29 -9.89 -1.96 1.36
CA LEU A 29 -11.28 -1.56 1.61
C LEU A 29 -12.29 -2.55 0.99
N ALA A 30 -12.07 -2.97 -0.25
CA ALA A 30 -12.92 -3.96 -0.90
C ALA A 30 -12.88 -5.31 -0.17
N ALA A 31 -11.71 -5.77 0.24
CA ALA A 31 -11.55 -7.01 1.00
C ALA A 31 -12.21 -6.94 2.38
N ARG A 32 -12.17 -5.78 3.06
CA ARG A 32 -12.90 -5.56 4.33
C ARG A 32 -14.40 -5.70 4.14
N ASN A 33 -14.93 -5.14 3.06
CA ASN A 33 -16.35 -5.28 2.74
C ASN A 33 -16.73 -6.73 2.43
N ALA A 34 -15.87 -7.47 1.72
CA ALA A 34 -16.08 -8.89 1.45
C ALA A 34 -16.09 -9.74 2.73
N ALA A 35 -15.11 -9.54 3.63
CA ALA A 35 -15.05 -10.23 4.91
C ALA A 35 -16.26 -9.92 5.81
N ARG A 36 -16.75 -8.68 5.80
CA ARG A 36 -17.98 -8.32 6.52
C ARG A 36 -19.21 -9.02 5.94
N LEU A 37 -19.29 -9.14 4.61
CA LEU A 37 -20.40 -9.80 3.93
C LEU A 37 -20.40 -11.31 4.16
N SER A 38 -19.24 -11.98 4.06
CA SER A 38 -19.13 -13.42 4.31
C SER A 38 -19.55 -13.77 5.73
N ARG A 39 -19.13 -12.97 6.72
CA ARG A 39 -19.57 -13.14 8.11
C ARG A 39 -21.08 -12.99 8.28
N ALA A 40 -21.67 -11.95 7.69
CA ALA A 40 -23.13 -11.78 7.74
C ALA A 40 -23.89 -12.94 7.08
N ARG A 41 -23.35 -13.52 6.00
CA ARG A 41 -23.93 -14.71 5.35
C ARG A 41 -23.80 -15.96 6.23
N TYR A 42 -22.66 -16.15 6.89
CA TYR A 42 -22.45 -17.26 7.82
C TYR A 42 -23.39 -17.16 9.01
N ASP A 43 -23.50 -15.98 9.62
CA ASP A 43 -24.42 -15.72 10.73
C ASP A 43 -25.89 -15.95 10.32
N GLY A 44 -26.21 -15.71 9.04
CA GLY A 44 -27.51 -16.03 8.44
C GLY A 44 -27.69 -17.48 7.99
N GLY A 45 -26.69 -18.35 8.18
CA GLY A 45 -26.73 -19.76 7.79
C GLY A 45 -26.67 -20.03 6.28
N VAL A 46 -26.22 -19.05 5.48
CA VAL A 46 -26.21 -19.12 4.00
C VAL A 46 -24.92 -19.75 3.47
N VAL A 47 -23.82 -19.67 4.21
CA VAL A 47 -22.49 -20.17 3.80
C VAL A 47 -21.81 -20.88 4.97
N ASP A 48 -20.82 -21.73 4.65
CA ASP A 48 -19.98 -22.39 5.65
C ASP A 48 -18.92 -21.40 6.20
N TYR A 49 -18.45 -21.65 7.42
CA TYR A 49 -17.42 -20.85 8.09
C TYR A 49 -16.11 -20.78 7.29
N LEU A 50 -15.84 -21.78 6.43
CA LEU A 50 -14.68 -21.77 5.55
C LEU A 50 -14.65 -20.57 4.59
N GLU A 51 -15.81 -20.09 4.11
CA GLU A 51 -15.89 -18.89 3.27
C GLU A 51 -15.50 -17.63 4.06
N VAL A 52 -15.85 -17.58 5.35
CA VAL A 52 -15.44 -16.49 6.24
C VAL A 52 -13.93 -16.49 6.40
N LEU A 53 -13.34 -17.65 6.69
CA LEU A 53 -11.89 -17.77 6.88
C LEU A 53 -11.10 -17.39 5.61
N ASP A 54 -11.58 -17.79 4.43
CA ASP A 54 -10.94 -17.43 3.16
C ASP A 54 -11.00 -15.92 2.88
N SER A 55 -12.15 -15.30 3.17
CA SER A 55 -12.32 -13.85 3.03
C SER A 55 -11.46 -13.06 4.03
N GLU A 56 -11.32 -13.54 5.27
CA GLU A 56 -10.44 -12.96 6.29
C GLU A 56 -8.96 -13.10 5.89
N ARG A 57 -8.55 -14.24 5.31
CA ARG A 57 -7.20 -14.44 4.76
C ARG A 57 -6.90 -13.48 3.59
N THR A 58 -7.89 -13.29 2.71
CA THR A 58 -7.80 -12.35 1.59
C THR A 58 -7.67 -10.90 2.10
N LEU A 59 -8.45 -10.53 3.11
CA LEU A 59 -8.35 -9.25 3.79
C LEU A 59 -6.95 -9.02 4.37
N PHE A 60 -6.47 -9.97 5.17
CA PHE A 60 -5.15 -9.87 5.79
C PHE A 60 -4.03 -9.66 4.75
N SER A 61 -4.09 -10.42 3.64
CA SER A 61 -3.12 -10.27 2.55
C SER A 61 -3.20 -8.91 1.86
N ALA A 62 -4.41 -8.34 1.73
CA ALA A 62 -4.60 -7.01 1.16
C ALA A 62 -4.10 -5.90 2.10
N GLU A 63 -4.31 -6.03 3.41
CA GLU A 63 -3.80 -5.09 4.41
C GLU A 63 -2.27 -5.12 4.51
N LEU A 64 -1.67 -6.31 4.39
CA LEU A 64 -0.22 -6.44 4.34
C LEU A 64 0.37 -5.72 3.11
N ALA A 65 -0.23 -5.93 1.93
CA ALA A 65 0.20 -5.24 0.71
C ALA A 65 -0.02 -3.72 0.78
N GLN A 66 -1.09 -3.26 1.43
CA GLN A 66 -1.31 -1.84 1.70
C GLN A 66 -0.19 -1.26 2.57
N SER A 67 0.18 -1.95 3.65
CA SER A 67 1.26 -1.51 4.54
C SER A 67 2.62 -1.48 3.82
N GLU A 68 2.91 -2.50 3.03
CA GLU A 68 4.16 -2.62 2.27
C GLU A 68 4.31 -1.50 1.22
N THR A 69 3.26 -1.22 0.46
CA THR A 69 3.28 -0.15 -0.55
C THR A 69 3.36 1.24 0.07
N LEU A 70 2.74 1.44 1.25
CA LEU A 70 2.92 2.67 2.02
C LEU A 70 4.37 2.83 2.50
N GLN A 71 5.02 1.75 2.94
CA GLN A 71 6.44 1.76 3.27
C GLN A 71 7.30 2.11 2.04
N TYR A 72 7.00 1.57 0.86
CA TYR A 72 7.72 1.92 -0.37
C TYR A 72 7.59 3.39 -0.74
N TYR A 73 6.39 3.96 -0.60
CA TYR A 73 6.14 5.38 -0.79
C TYR A 73 7.01 6.24 0.14
N TYR A 74 7.03 5.95 1.44
CA TYR A 74 7.86 6.70 2.39
C TYR A 74 9.36 6.55 2.11
N ASN A 75 9.82 5.35 1.77
CA ASN A 75 11.21 5.14 1.37
C ASN A 75 11.59 5.90 0.09
N ALA A 76 10.65 6.09 -0.84
CA ALA A 76 10.87 6.92 -2.02
C ALA A 76 10.97 8.42 -1.68
N ILE A 77 10.17 8.90 -0.72
CA ILE A 77 10.29 10.28 -0.22
C ILE A 77 11.66 10.52 0.42
N VAL A 78 12.12 9.59 1.27
CA VAL A 78 13.46 9.67 1.90
C VAL A 78 14.57 9.69 0.84
N ARG A 79 14.45 8.86 -0.20
CA ARG A 79 15.40 8.86 -1.33
C ARG A 79 15.37 10.16 -2.12
N LEU A 80 14.19 10.72 -2.38
CA LEU A 80 14.07 12.03 -3.02
C LEU A 80 14.72 13.14 -2.18
N TYR A 81 14.48 13.14 -0.87
CA TYR A 81 15.12 14.08 0.05
C TYR A 81 16.65 13.99 -0.03
N ALA A 82 17.21 12.77 -0.04
CA ALA A 82 18.64 12.55 -0.20
C ALA A 82 19.17 13.03 -1.57
N ALA A 83 18.46 12.73 -2.66
CA ALA A 83 18.84 13.13 -4.02
C ALA A 83 18.83 14.65 -4.23
N LEU A 84 17.92 15.36 -3.54
CA LEU A 84 17.89 16.83 -3.52
C LEU A 84 19.01 17.45 -2.67
N GLY A 85 19.87 16.61 -2.08
CA GLY A 85 21.01 17.05 -1.28
C GLY A 85 20.83 16.90 0.22
N GLY A 86 19.81 16.17 0.70
CA GLY A 86 19.72 15.77 2.11
C GLY A 86 19.70 16.91 3.14
N GLY A 87 19.40 18.14 2.71
CA GLY A 87 19.48 19.34 3.54
C GLY A 87 20.86 20.01 3.58
N TRP A 88 21.55 20.20 2.44
CA TRP A 88 22.74 21.08 2.31
C TRP A 88 22.43 22.53 2.69
N SER A 89 22.31 22.76 3.99
CA SER A 89 22.80 23.90 4.72
C SER A 89 23.46 23.34 5.98
N VAL A 90 24.56 22.61 5.78
CA VAL A 90 25.59 22.47 6.81
C VAL A 90 26.74 23.34 6.32
N LYS A 91 27.00 24.41 7.09
CA LYS A 91 28.09 25.35 6.89
C LYS A 91 29.45 24.66 6.87
#